data_AF-A0A952BVM0-F1
#
_entry.id   AF-A0A952BVM0-F1
#
_cell.length_a   1.000
_cell.length_b   1.000
_cell.length_c   1.000
_cell.angle_alpha   90.00
_cell.angle_beta   90.00
_cell.angle_gamma   90.00
#
_symmetry.space_group_name_H-M   'P 1'
#
loop_
_entity.id
_entity.type
_entity.pdbx_description
1 polymer ?
#
loop_
_entity_poly.entity_id
_entity_poly.type
_entity_poly.pdbx_seq_one_letter_code
_entity_poly.pdbx_strand_id
1 'polypeptide(L)'
;MPLLPIIFAASLFSFFMSKGGDSPRTEEVQTTQSPVPVSTFQVSETLPVETPVDTPTVSSAVLRDEPVAVTPDEPVIAVVETPVVSETVPDQTLPVLGFHPEGAEDSPVNAFDDFGASSVSAPVSSPSVVESTATTTAAVEGTGIVYYCAFESPYSFGRYNKPTLIASKWSAVGEVQRALRLTVDGKFGRGTKDAILEYQREKGLSGTGCIDDNLMAALLPSMTRPDFRERASQLSYLFEGTDYDVVQFNWPGGDGTNDGQGLTWGPTGMTLASGEIVSILKLAVGQHRALLAQVLGEADTSALAQIASMNTNAAMIHVKRTYFDPGRSARGRLKAMFVKLGGIPEVRQCFDQISRKSIDDKMRYYVNYMKEFNDITELDYAMFYDISVQTGKPVQKVKALRDKVRPGSALKGAERRKVWGQTISSMVSSAWRQNRELRNRSFYSETAMAGRYGLAERPINL
;
A
#
# COMPACT_ATOMS: atom_id res chain seq x y z
N MET A 1 21.28 5.71 -25.62
CA MET A 1 19.93 5.38 -25.12
C MET A 1 20.07 4.84 -23.70
N PRO A 2 19.38 5.39 -22.69
CA PRO A 2 19.33 4.78 -21.36
C PRO A 2 18.36 3.59 -21.35
N LEU A 3 18.69 2.54 -20.59
CA LEU A 3 17.80 1.41 -20.34
C LEU A 3 16.81 1.77 -19.23
N LEU A 4 15.52 1.49 -19.46
CA LEU A 4 14.50 1.57 -18.41
C LEU A 4 14.78 0.49 -17.34
N PRO A 5 14.84 0.82 -16.04
CA PRO A 5 15.00 -0.18 -14.99
C PRO A 5 13.78 -1.11 -14.94
N ILE A 6 14.04 -2.40 -14.75
CA ILE A 6 12.98 -3.40 -14.57
C ILE A 6 12.61 -3.41 -13.09
N ILE A 7 11.44 -2.87 -12.76
CA ILE A 7 10.87 -2.95 -11.42
C ILE A 7 10.62 -4.42 -11.08
N PHE A 8 11.40 -4.93 -10.12
CA PHE A 8 11.16 -6.18 -9.43
C PHE A 8 10.73 -5.86 -7.99
N ALA A 9 9.42 -5.78 -7.76
CA ALA A 9 8.87 -5.80 -6.40
C ALA A 9 8.98 -7.24 -5.85
N ALA A 10 10.14 -7.54 -5.26
CA ALA A 10 10.53 -8.86 -4.79
C ALA A 10 10.24 -9.00 -3.28
N SER A 11 9.01 -9.35 -2.96
CA SER A 11 8.46 -9.11 -1.62
C SER A 11 8.65 -10.27 -0.63
N LEU A 12 8.79 -9.90 0.65
CA LEU A 12 9.48 -10.67 1.69
C LEU A 12 8.57 -11.54 2.55
N PHE A 13 9.04 -12.74 2.92
CA PHE A 13 9.71 -12.88 4.22
C PHE A 13 10.54 -14.19 4.30
N SER A 14 11.46 -14.27 5.27
CA SER A 14 12.26 -15.45 5.57
C SER A 14 12.17 -15.82 7.04
N PHE A 15 11.82 -17.06 7.37
CA PHE A 15 12.07 -17.63 8.69
C PHE A 15 12.22 -19.16 8.63
N PHE A 16 13.09 -19.67 9.50
CA PHE A 16 13.49 -21.05 9.80
C PHE A 16 12.78 -22.24 9.11
N MET A 17 13.59 -23.11 8.52
CA MET A 17 13.53 -24.55 8.85
C MET A 17 14.94 -25.09 9.15
N SER A 18 15.00 -26.08 10.05
CA SER A 18 16.25 -26.76 10.43
C SER A 18 16.68 -27.77 9.34
N LYS A 19 17.91 -28.29 9.45
CA LYS A 19 18.36 -29.43 8.63
C LYS A 19 17.57 -30.69 8.98
N GLY A 20 17.10 -31.39 7.96
CA GLY A 20 16.58 -32.75 8.01
C GLY A 20 16.71 -33.40 6.63
N GLY A 21 16.88 -34.72 6.59
CA GLY A 21 16.80 -35.52 5.37
C GLY A 21 15.36 -35.70 4.88
N ASP A 22 15.10 -36.39 3.77
CA ASP A 22 16.01 -37.11 2.88
C ASP A 22 15.55 -36.99 1.42
N SER A 23 16.39 -37.42 0.48
CA SER A 23 15.99 -37.68 -0.91
C SER A 23 16.09 -39.19 -1.18
N PRO A 24 15.02 -39.86 -1.65
CA PRO A 24 15.03 -41.32 -1.80
C PRO A 24 15.92 -41.75 -2.97
N ARG A 25 16.64 -42.86 -2.79
CA ARG A 25 17.21 -43.60 -3.92
C ARG A 25 16.99 -45.11 -3.75
N THR A 26 16.88 -45.75 -4.90
CA THR A 26 16.50 -47.14 -5.16
C THR A 26 17.30 -48.18 -4.39
N GLU A 27 16.66 -49.34 -4.22
CA GLU A 27 17.21 -50.59 -3.69
C GLU A 27 18.53 -51.00 -4.36
N GLU A 28 19.47 -51.54 -3.58
CA GLU A 28 20.11 -52.80 -3.92
C GLU A 28 20.65 -53.49 -2.64
N VAL A 29 20.80 -54.81 -2.68
CA VAL A 29 21.05 -55.64 -1.47
C VAL A 29 22.43 -56.28 -1.52
N GLN A 30 23.26 -56.08 -0.49
CA GLN A 30 24.17 -57.12 -0.01
C GLN A 30 24.73 -56.89 1.41
N THR A 31 25.11 -57.98 2.05
CA THR A 31 25.58 -58.10 3.44
C THR A 31 27.11 -58.13 3.53
N THR A 32 27.73 -57.53 4.58
CA THR A 32 28.61 -58.27 5.53
C THR A 32 29.12 -57.42 6.72
N GLN A 33 29.38 -58.17 7.81
CA GLN A 33 30.14 -57.99 9.06
C GLN A 33 31.08 -56.78 9.35
N SER A 34 31.36 -56.64 10.66
CA SER A 34 32.21 -55.70 11.44
C SER A 34 33.74 -55.88 11.21
N PRO A 35 34.70 -55.12 11.84
CA PRO A 35 34.59 -54.28 13.04
C PRO A 35 35.40 -52.94 13.07
N VAL A 36 35.46 -52.34 14.26
CA VAL A 36 36.09 -51.07 14.68
C VAL A 36 37.63 -51.12 14.72
N PRO A 37 38.32 -49.98 14.51
CA PRO A 37 39.44 -49.63 15.38
C PRO A 37 39.29 -48.24 16.05
N VAL A 38 39.85 -48.11 17.25
CA VAL A 38 39.91 -46.87 18.05
C VAL A 38 41.23 -46.14 17.78
N SER A 39 41.23 -44.80 17.83
CA SER A 39 42.46 -44.06 18.12
C SER A 39 42.16 -42.81 18.96
N THR A 40 42.92 -42.64 20.04
CA THR A 40 42.84 -41.54 21.01
C THR A 40 44.10 -40.67 20.92
N PHE A 41 43.98 -39.36 21.11
CA PHE A 41 45.07 -38.57 21.71
C PHE A 41 44.53 -37.37 22.51
N GLN A 42 45.31 -36.90 23.48
CA GLN A 42 44.87 -35.97 24.53
C GLN A 42 45.41 -34.54 24.40
N VAL A 43 44.57 -33.59 24.84
CA VAL A 43 44.82 -32.50 25.81
C VAL A 43 46.23 -31.89 25.91
N SER A 44 46.28 -30.56 25.89
CA SER A 44 47.13 -29.77 26.79
C SER A 44 46.46 -28.44 27.13
N GLU A 45 46.43 -28.08 28.41
CA GLU A 45 45.87 -26.82 28.92
C GLU A 45 46.96 -25.76 29.09
N THR A 46 46.57 -24.49 29.27
CA THR A 46 47.15 -23.63 30.32
C THR A 46 46.31 -22.36 30.55
N LEU A 47 46.07 -22.04 31.82
CA LEU A 47 45.60 -20.73 32.29
C LEU A 47 46.79 -19.94 32.88
N PRO A 48 46.61 -18.65 33.20
CA PRO A 48 46.94 -18.22 34.56
C PRO A 48 45.82 -17.40 35.23
N VAL A 49 46.08 -16.96 36.47
CA VAL A 49 45.07 -16.69 37.53
C VAL A 49 44.97 -15.20 37.93
N GLU A 50 43.87 -14.90 38.63
CA GLU A 50 43.33 -13.65 39.20
C GLU A 50 44.28 -12.77 40.04
N THR A 51 43.87 -11.51 40.29
CA THR A 51 43.52 -11.02 41.65
C THR A 51 42.75 -9.67 41.61
N PRO A 52 41.96 -9.28 42.65
CA PRO A 52 40.97 -8.18 42.58
C PRO A 52 41.27 -6.95 43.47
N VAL A 53 40.51 -5.85 43.31
CA VAL A 53 40.45 -4.70 44.25
C VAL A 53 39.02 -4.11 44.39
N ASP A 54 38.51 -4.15 45.62
CA ASP A 54 37.55 -3.31 46.37
C ASP A 54 36.29 -2.64 45.79
N THR A 55 35.30 -2.56 46.69
CA THR A 55 34.11 -1.67 46.65
C THR A 55 33.96 -0.94 47.99
N PRO A 56 33.32 0.24 48.03
CA PRO A 56 32.82 0.82 49.28
C PRO A 56 31.30 0.62 49.44
N THR A 57 30.86 0.31 50.66
CA THR A 57 29.44 0.16 51.02
C THR A 57 28.96 1.31 51.91
N VAL A 58 27.74 1.81 51.71
CA VAL A 58 27.00 2.61 52.71
C VAL A 58 25.57 2.08 52.78
N SER A 59 24.91 2.19 53.95
CA SER A 59 23.79 1.34 54.34
C SER A 59 22.42 2.02 54.32
N SER A 60 21.40 1.18 54.11
CA SER A 60 20.07 1.17 54.75
C SER A 60 19.39 2.50 55.16
N ALA A 61 18.23 2.75 54.55
CA ALA A 61 17.08 3.34 55.25
C ALA A 61 15.79 2.67 54.76
N VAL A 62 14.97 2.15 55.67
CA VAL A 62 13.63 1.63 55.39
C VAL A 62 12.61 2.55 56.06
N LEU A 63 11.72 3.14 55.27
CA LEU A 63 10.44 3.67 55.73
C LEU A 63 9.35 3.22 54.76
N ARG A 64 8.26 2.71 55.33
CA ARG A 64 6.94 2.63 54.70
C ARG A 64 6.08 3.69 55.34
N ASP A 65 5.23 4.33 54.56
CA ASP A 65 3.98 4.92 55.06
C ASP A 65 2.91 4.87 53.97
N GLU A 66 1.66 5.00 54.39
CA GLU A 66 0.44 4.67 53.64
C GLU A 66 0.06 5.70 52.54
N PRO A 67 -0.81 5.34 51.56
CA PRO A 67 -1.04 6.16 50.38
C PRO A 67 -1.98 7.36 50.63
N VAL A 68 -1.56 8.54 50.16
CA VAL A 68 -2.43 9.72 50.07
C VAL A 68 -3.29 9.62 48.81
N ALA A 69 -4.61 9.72 48.97
CA ALA A 69 -5.54 9.76 47.85
C ALA A 69 -5.44 11.12 47.12
N VAL A 70 -5.16 11.07 45.82
CA VAL A 70 -5.18 12.26 44.93
C VAL A 70 -6.44 12.21 44.09
N THR A 71 -7.33 13.17 44.30
CA THR A 71 -8.45 13.45 43.39
C THR A 71 -7.94 14.09 42.11
N PRO A 72 -8.44 13.71 40.92
CA PRO A 72 -8.07 14.39 39.68
C PRO A 72 -8.79 15.74 39.59
N ASP A 73 -8.03 16.84 39.60
CA ASP A 73 -8.56 18.16 39.24
C ASP A 73 -8.93 18.20 37.75
N GLU A 74 -10.11 18.75 37.44
CA GLU A 74 -10.54 18.95 36.05
C GLU A 74 -9.78 20.14 35.42
N PRO A 75 -9.21 19.99 34.21
CA PRO A 75 -8.60 21.11 33.50
C PRO A 75 -9.69 22.05 32.96
N VAL A 76 -9.92 23.16 33.66
CA VAL A 76 -10.84 24.23 33.22
C VAL A 76 -10.40 24.77 31.86
N ILE A 77 -11.20 24.50 30.81
CA ILE A 77 -10.96 25.04 29.47
C ILE A 77 -11.36 26.52 29.47
N ALA A 78 -10.36 27.40 29.53
CA ALA A 78 -10.55 28.82 29.30
C ALA A 78 -10.91 29.08 27.83
N VAL A 79 -12.17 29.42 27.56
CA VAL A 79 -12.62 29.86 26.23
C VAL A 79 -12.06 31.26 25.98
N VAL A 80 -11.06 31.35 25.11
CA VAL A 80 -10.54 32.63 24.59
C VAL A 80 -11.27 32.93 23.28
N GLU A 81 -12.27 33.82 23.36
CA GLU A 81 -12.95 34.31 22.17
C GLU A 81 -12.03 35.23 21.35
N THR A 82 -11.57 34.75 20.19
CA THR A 82 -10.86 35.59 19.22
C THR A 82 -11.87 36.37 18.36
N PRO A 83 -11.75 37.70 18.23
CA PRO A 83 -12.73 38.50 17.49
C PRO A 83 -12.69 38.20 15.99
N VAL A 84 -13.87 38.11 15.38
CA VAL A 84 -14.02 37.93 13.92
C VAL A 84 -13.67 39.25 13.21
N VAL A 85 -12.54 39.29 12.52
CA VAL A 85 -12.19 40.39 11.60
C VAL A 85 -12.66 40.02 10.20
N SER A 86 -13.54 40.85 9.63
CA SER A 86 -14.11 40.66 8.29
C SER A 86 -13.28 41.42 7.24
N GLU A 87 -12.27 40.76 6.65
CA GLU A 87 -11.58 41.30 5.47
C GLU A 87 -12.16 40.73 4.17
N THR A 88 -12.70 41.63 3.33
CA THR A 88 -13.16 41.30 1.97
C THR A 88 -11.98 41.27 1.00
N VAL A 89 -11.56 40.08 0.59
CA VAL A 89 -10.52 39.90 -0.45
C VAL A 89 -11.14 40.12 -1.84
N PRO A 90 -10.59 41.01 -2.69
CA PRO A 90 -11.09 41.22 -4.05
C PRO A 90 -10.66 40.09 -5.00
N ASP A 91 -11.49 39.82 -6.01
CA ASP A 91 -11.22 38.85 -7.07
C ASP A 91 -9.96 39.25 -7.89
N GLN A 92 -9.05 38.29 -8.10
CA GLN A 92 -7.92 38.42 -9.02
C GLN A 92 -7.73 37.14 -9.83
N THR A 93 -8.27 37.15 -11.05
CA THR A 93 -8.02 36.14 -12.08
C THR A 93 -6.54 36.14 -12.50
N LEU A 94 -5.80 35.08 -12.16
CA LEU A 94 -4.45 34.87 -12.68
C LEU A 94 -4.50 34.35 -14.14
N PRO A 95 -3.59 34.80 -15.03
CA PRO A 95 -3.67 34.52 -16.46
C PRO A 95 -3.27 33.08 -16.83
N VAL A 96 -3.98 32.49 -17.78
CA VAL A 96 -3.65 31.19 -18.37
C VAL A 96 -2.49 31.35 -19.37
N LEU A 97 -1.34 30.78 -19.04
CA LEU A 97 -0.16 30.74 -19.91
C LEU A 97 -0.31 29.65 -20.99
N GLY A 98 -1.08 29.97 -22.04
CA GLY A 98 -1.26 29.10 -23.20
C GLY A 98 -0.04 29.10 -24.12
N PHE A 99 0.60 27.94 -24.29
CA PHE A 99 1.55 27.71 -25.39
C PHE A 99 0.79 27.33 -26.67
N HIS A 100 0.93 28.14 -27.72
CA HIS A 100 0.57 27.77 -29.09
C HIS A 100 1.79 27.94 -30.01
N PRO A 101 2.02 27.03 -30.98
CA PRO A 101 3.12 27.14 -31.93
C PRO A 101 2.79 28.09 -33.09
N GLU A 102 3.82 28.76 -33.61
CA GLU A 102 3.76 29.57 -34.83
C GLU A 102 3.79 28.70 -36.10
N GLY A 103 3.27 29.22 -37.22
CA GLY A 103 3.57 28.70 -38.57
C GLY A 103 2.38 28.29 -39.43
N ALA A 104 1.52 29.24 -39.82
CA ALA A 104 0.57 29.06 -40.93
C ALA A 104 0.13 30.41 -41.56
N GLU A 105 0.69 30.73 -42.72
CA GLU A 105 0.01 31.50 -43.78
C GLU A 105 -0.54 30.43 -44.76
N ASP A 106 -1.71 30.54 -45.39
CA ASP A 106 -2.26 31.67 -46.16
C ASP A 106 -3.82 31.67 -46.17
N SER A 107 -4.46 32.56 -46.94
CA SER A 107 -5.90 32.91 -46.91
C SER A 107 -6.63 32.59 -48.26
N PRO A 108 -7.89 33.04 -48.59
CA PRO A 108 -8.96 33.72 -47.81
C PRO A 108 -10.45 33.28 -48.10
N VAL A 109 -11.42 33.96 -47.44
CA VAL A 109 -12.87 34.24 -47.76
C VAL A 109 -13.91 33.10 -47.99
N ASN A 110 -15.10 33.13 -47.36
CA ASN A 110 -16.23 34.07 -47.63
C ASN A 110 -17.33 34.14 -46.52
N ALA A 111 -17.99 35.31 -46.43
CA ALA A 111 -19.38 35.68 -46.00
C ALA A 111 -20.05 35.02 -44.74
N PHE A 112 -20.66 35.75 -43.77
CA PHE A 112 -21.91 36.57 -43.82
C PHE A 112 -23.14 35.76 -44.30
N ASP A 113 -24.32 35.68 -43.67
CA ASP A 113 -25.13 36.50 -42.72
C ASP A 113 -26.04 35.57 -41.82
N ASP A 114 -26.77 35.92 -40.74
CA ASP A 114 -26.84 37.03 -39.76
C ASP A 114 -27.64 36.59 -38.47
N PHE A 115 -28.71 37.26 -38.00
CA PHE A 115 -29.37 37.11 -36.67
C PHE A 115 -30.63 36.23 -36.60
N GLY A 116 -31.00 35.77 -35.38
CA GLY A 116 -32.33 35.18 -35.10
C GLY A 116 -32.57 34.68 -33.67
N ALA A 117 -32.95 35.57 -32.74
CA ALA A 117 -33.32 35.20 -31.35
C ALA A 117 -34.83 35.31 -31.10
N SER A 118 -35.39 34.44 -30.26
CA SER A 118 -36.75 34.59 -29.70
C SER A 118 -36.94 33.79 -28.41
N SER A 119 -37.77 34.32 -27.51
CA SER A 119 -38.05 33.77 -26.18
C SER A 119 -39.55 33.58 -25.97
N VAL A 120 -39.94 32.51 -25.28
CA VAL A 120 -41.31 32.28 -24.78
C VAL A 120 -41.21 31.65 -23.39
N SER A 121 -42.17 31.92 -22.51
CA SER A 121 -42.16 31.55 -21.08
C SER A 121 -43.48 30.89 -20.65
N ALA A 122 -43.43 30.24 -19.47
CA ALA A 122 -44.59 29.82 -18.65
C ALA A 122 -45.44 28.63 -19.21
N PRO A 123 -46.28 27.95 -18.39
CA PRO A 123 -46.66 28.27 -17.00
C PRO A 123 -46.33 27.19 -15.94
N VAL A 124 -46.54 27.58 -14.68
CA VAL A 124 -46.46 26.74 -13.47
C VAL A 124 -47.85 26.30 -13.04
N SER A 125 -47.97 25.10 -12.46
CA SER A 125 -49.21 24.60 -11.84
C SER A 125 -48.92 23.92 -10.50
N SER A 126 -49.65 24.30 -9.44
CA SER A 126 -49.57 23.71 -8.10
C SER A 126 -50.74 22.75 -7.84
N PRO A 127 -50.53 21.69 -7.05
CA PRO A 127 -51.57 21.11 -6.20
C PRO A 127 -51.28 21.32 -4.70
N SER A 128 -52.27 21.05 -3.85
CA SER A 128 -52.29 21.45 -2.43
C SER A 128 -51.81 20.39 -1.44
N VAL A 129 -51.55 20.87 -0.22
CA VAL A 129 -51.14 20.14 1.00
C VAL A 129 -51.89 18.83 1.25
N VAL A 130 -51.15 17.78 1.60
CA VAL A 130 -51.56 16.77 2.59
C VAL A 130 -50.43 16.62 3.60
N GLU A 131 -50.70 16.92 4.86
CA GLU A 131 -49.70 16.87 5.93
C GLU A 131 -49.68 15.49 6.59
N SER A 132 -48.57 14.77 6.46
CA SER A 132 -48.41 13.40 6.98
C SER A 132 -47.12 13.31 7.79
N THR A 133 -47.22 13.55 9.10
CA THR A 133 -46.10 13.55 10.06
C THR A 133 -45.62 12.14 10.41
N ALA A 134 -45.08 11.43 9.42
CA ALA A 134 -44.29 10.23 9.62
C ALA A 134 -42.80 10.58 9.56
N THR A 135 -42.15 10.78 10.71
CA THR A 135 -40.68 10.90 10.80
C THR A 135 -40.03 9.53 10.60
N THR A 136 -40.11 9.01 9.39
CA THR A 136 -39.26 7.92 8.95
C THR A 136 -37.84 8.46 8.93
N THR A 137 -37.02 8.09 9.92
CA THR A 137 -35.57 8.19 9.80
C THR A 137 -35.17 7.29 8.64
N ALA A 138 -34.99 7.90 7.46
CA ALA A 138 -34.57 7.17 6.28
C ALA A 138 -33.21 6.53 6.57
N ALA A 139 -33.20 5.21 6.72
CA ALA A 139 -31.97 4.46 6.68
C ALA A 139 -31.30 4.80 5.35
N VAL A 140 -30.07 5.31 5.40
CA VAL A 140 -29.28 5.49 4.19
C VAL A 140 -28.98 4.09 3.69
N GLU A 141 -29.75 3.63 2.69
CA GLU A 141 -29.47 2.38 1.99
C GLU A 141 -28.16 2.55 1.24
N GLY A 142 -27.05 2.19 1.91
CA GLY A 142 -25.75 2.09 1.28
C GLY A 142 -25.80 1.11 0.12
N THR A 143 -24.92 1.30 -0.84
CA THR A 143 -24.91 0.64 -2.17
C THR A 143 -24.70 -0.88 -2.17
N GLY A 144 -24.75 -1.53 -1.00
CA GLY A 144 -24.41 -2.94 -0.80
C GLY A 144 -22.93 -3.25 -1.01
N ILE A 145 -22.08 -2.25 -1.28
CA ILE A 145 -20.66 -2.46 -1.53
C ILE A 145 -19.95 -2.86 -0.23
N VAL A 146 -19.39 -4.06 -0.24
CA VAL A 146 -18.32 -4.48 0.67
C VAL A 146 -16.99 -4.00 0.10
N TYR A 147 -16.22 -3.26 0.89
CA TYR A 147 -14.87 -2.78 0.56
C TYR A 147 -13.80 -3.79 0.99
N TYR A 148 -13.95 -4.39 2.17
CA TYR A 148 -13.04 -5.40 2.71
C TYR A 148 -13.81 -6.38 3.58
N CYS A 149 -13.46 -7.67 3.56
CA CYS A 149 -14.03 -8.61 4.53
C CYS A 149 -13.12 -9.81 4.86
N ALA A 150 -13.04 -10.14 6.16
CA ALA A 150 -12.31 -11.29 6.65
C ALA A 150 -13.15 -12.58 6.54
N PHE A 151 -12.84 -13.38 5.52
CA PHE A 151 -13.31 -14.76 5.35
C PHE A 151 -12.19 -15.76 5.66
N GLU A 152 -12.51 -16.82 6.39
CA GLU A 152 -11.65 -18.00 6.51
C GLU A 152 -11.48 -18.66 5.13
N SER A 153 -10.29 -19.15 4.80
CA SER A 153 -10.01 -19.68 3.46
C SER A 153 -10.09 -21.22 3.43
N PRO A 154 -10.99 -21.82 2.64
CA PRO A 154 -10.88 -23.24 2.28
C PRO A 154 -9.75 -23.49 1.26
N TYR A 155 -9.16 -22.44 0.68
CA TYR A 155 -8.10 -22.54 -0.32
C TYR A 155 -6.73 -22.16 0.25
N SER A 156 -5.86 -23.16 0.39
CA SER A 156 -4.48 -23.04 0.85
C SER A 156 -3.53 -22.56 -0.27
N PHE A 157 -3.52 -21.26 -0.55
CA PHE A 157 -2.72 -20.63 -1.63
C PHE A 157 -1.21 -20.46 -1.32
N GLY A 158 -0.60 -21.43 -0.64
CA GLY A 158 0.86 -21.44 -0.35
C GLY A 158 1.33 -20.15 0.32
N ARG A 159 2.26 -19.43 -0.32
CA ARG A 159 2.81 -18.14 0.17
C ARG A 159 1.75 -17.03 0.35
N TYR A 160 0.58 -17.15 -0.28
CA TYR A 160 -0.52 -16.19 -0.16
C TYR A 160 -1.62 -16.66 0.81
N ASN A 161 -1.41 -17.78 1.53
CA ASN A 161 -2.34 -18.27 2.56
C ASN A 161 -2.22 -17.46 3.87
N LYS A 162 -2.62 -16.19 3.84
CA LYS A 162 -2.75 -15.35 5.05
C LYS A 162 -4.20 -15.48 5.56
N PRO A 163 -4.46 -15.96 6.79
CA PRO A 163 -5.80 -16.01 7.39
C PRO A 163 -6.32 -14.62 7.82
N THR A 164 -5.61 -13.57 7.43
CA THR A 164 -5.76 -12.19 7.85
C THR A 164 -5.52 -11.33 6.63
N LEU A 165 -6.52 -10.53 6.27
CA LEU A 165 -6.43 -9.56 5.18
C LEU A 165 -5.47 -8.44 5.66
N ILE A 166 -4.50 -8.06 4.84
CA ILE A 166 -3.56 -6.96 5.14
C ILE A 166 -3.75 -5.87 4.09
N ALA A 167 -4.16 -4.69 4.53
CA ALA A 167 -4.16 -3.47 3.73
C ALA A 167 -3.23 -2.44 4.40
N SER A 168 -3.06 -1.27 3.79
CA SER A 168 -2.32 -0.19 4.44
C SER A 168 -3.00 0.26 5.74
N LYS A 169 -2.21 0.62 6.77
CA LYS A 169 -2.69 1.25 8.02
C LYS A 169 -3.30 2.65 7.80
N TRP A 170 -3.22 3.12 6.56
CA TRP A 170 -3.74 4.40 6.07
C TRP A 170 -4.81 4.21 4.98
N SER A 171 -5.31 2.98 4.81
CA SER A 171 -6.56 2.66 4.09
C SER A 171 -7.76 2.63 5.04
N ALA A 172 -8.97 2.40 4.51
CA ALA A 172 -10.18 2.24 5.34
C ALA A 172 -10.07 1.15 6.42
N VAL A 173 -9.22 0.13 6.25
CA VAL A 173 -8.94 -0.84 7.34
C VAL A 173 -8.31 -0.16 8.55
N GLY A 174 -7.33 0.72 8.32
CA GLY A 174 -6.67 1.48 9.38
C GLY A 174 -7.55 2.57 10.00
N GLU A 175 -8.39 3.22 9.19
CA GLU A 175 -9.36 4.20 9.69
C GLU A 175 -10.45 3.54 10.56
N VAL A 176 -10.98 2.38 10.15
CA VAL A 176 -11.93 1.59 10.96
C VAL A 176 -11.25 1.08 12.23
N GLN A 177 -10.01 0.57 12.16
CA GLN A 177 -9.25 0.20 13.36
C GLN A 177 -9.10 1.40 14.32
N ARG A 178 -8.82 2.59 13.81
CA ARG A 178 -8.63 3.80 14.64
C ARG A 178 -9.93 4.27 15.28
N ALA A 179 -11.03 4.29 14.53
CA ALA A 179 -12.35 4.67 15.04
C ALA A 179 -12.88 3.68 16.10
N LEU A 180 -12.64 2.38 15.92
CA LEU A 180 -12.95 1.32 16.89
C LEU A 180 -11.89 1.19 18.01
N ARG A 181 -10.93 2.11 18.12
CA ARG A 181 -9.87 2.17 19.16
C ARG A 181 -9.01 0.90 19.24
N LEU A 182 -8.87 0.18 18.12
CA LEU A 182 -8.01 -0.99 17.97
C LEU A 182 -6.56 -0.59 17.69
N THR A 183 -5.63 -1.55 17.79
CA THR A 183 -4.28 -1.40 17.25
C THR A 183 -4.35 -1.15 15.74
N VAL A 184 -3.91 0.02 15.28
CA VAL A 184 -3.93 0.42 13.87
C VAL A 184 -2.74 -0.21 13.15
N ASP A 185 -2.88 -1.48 12.77
CA ASP A 185 -1.83 -2.31 12.18
C ASP A 185 -2.10 -2.76 10.74
N GLY A 186 -3.23 -2.35 10.15
CA GLY A 186 -3.63 -2.64 8.77
C GLY A 186 -4.13 -4.07 8.56
N LYS A 187 -4.20 -4.89 9.63
CA LYS A 187 -4.56 -6.30 9.57
C LYS A 187 -6.03 -6.50 9.94
N PHE A 188 -6.85 -6.69 8.92
CA PHE A 188 -8.23 -7.16 9.08
C PHE A 188 -8.23 -8.68 9.32
N GLY A 189 -7.98 -9.03 10.59
CA GLY A 189 -8.11 -10.39 11.13
C GLY A 189 -9.32 -10.52 12.06
N ARG A 190 -9.33 -11.59 12.87
CA ARG A 190 -10.47 -11.94 13.74
C ARG A 190 -10.90 -10.79 14.68
N GLY A 191 -9.95 -10.18 15.41
CA GLY A 191 -10.27 -9.09 16.34
C GLY A 191 -10.92 -7.87 15.67
N THR A 192 -10.44 -7.49 14.48
CA THR A 192 -11.06 -6.42 13.67
C THR A 192 -12.48 -6.81 13.21
N LYS A 193 -12.71 -8.07 12.84
CA LYS A 193 -14.03 -8.59 12.47
C LYS A 193 -15.00 -8.59 13.66
N ASP A 194 -14.56 -9.10 14.80
CA ASP A 194 -15.36 -9.22 16.02
C ASP A 194 -15.78 -7.82 16.53
N ALA A 195 -14.87 -6.84 16.48
CA ALA A 195 -15.17 -5.44 16.81
C ALA A 195 -16.11 -4.74 15.80
N ILE A 196 -16.03 -5.08 14.51
CA ILE A 196 -17.00 -4.59 13.51
C ILE A 196 -18.39 -5.18 13.76
N LEU A 197 -18.48 -6.48 14.07
CA LEU A 197 -19.76 -7.14 14.43
C LEU A 197 -20.38 -6.53 15.69
N GLU A 198 -19.55 -6.22 16.69
CA GLU A 198 -19.94 -5.51 17.91
C GLU A 198 -20.55 -4.13 17.58
N TYR A 199 -19.83 -3.31 16.82
CA TYR A 199 -20.32 -1.98 16.41
C TYR A 199 -21.59 -2.06 15.56
N GLN A 200 -21.67 -2.99 14.59
CA GLN A 200 -22.85 -3.18 13.76
C GLN A 200 -24.08 -3.54 14.62
N ARG A 201 -23.92 -4.48 15.57
CA ARG A 201 -24.95 -4.86 16.54
C ARG A 201 -25.40 -3.68 17.40
N GLU A 202 -24.47 -2.87 17.91
CA GLU A 202 -24.77 -1.67 18.72
C GLU A 202 -25.47 -0.55 17.94
N LYS A 203 -25.26 -0.46 16.63
CA LYS A 203 -25.91 0.53 15.75
C LYS A 203 -27.15 0.01 15.02
N GLY A 204 -27.59 -1.22 15.30
CA GLY A 204 -28.73 -1.84 14.62
C GLY A 204 -28.49 -2.13 13.13
N LEU A 205 -27.23 -2.19 12.71
CA LEU A 205 -26.83 -2.51 11.33
C LEU A 205 -26.81 -4.03 11.13
N SER A 206 -26.89 -4.46 9.87
CA SER A 206 -26.61 -5.84 9.47
C SER A 206 -25.22 -6.27 9.96
N GLY A 207 -25.17 -7.33 10.77
CA GLY A 207 -23.92 -7.90 11.31
C GLY A 207 -23.12 -8.68 10.25
N THR A 208 -22.58 -7.98 9.26
CA THR A 208 -21.78 -8.59 8.18
C THR A 208 -20.37 -8.98 8.65
N GLY A 209 -19.81 -8.25 9.61
CA GLY A 209 -18.39 -8.36 9.99
C GLY A 209 -17.43 -7.93 8.88
N CYS A 210 -17.94 -7.16 7.92
CA CYS A 210 -17.21 -6.60 6.78
C CYS A 210 -17.09 -5.08 6.92
N ILE A 211 -16.10 -4.47 6.28
CA ILE A 211 -16.12 -3.03 6.02
C ILE A 211 -17.00 -2.83 4.78
N ASP A 212 -18.25 -2.46 5.02
CA ASP A 212 -19.26 -2.19 4.00
C ASP A 212 -19.77 -0.74 4.06
N ASP A 213 -20.59 -0.37 3.07
CA ASP A 213 -21.07 1.00 2.87
C ASP A 213 -21.93 1.53 4.05
N ASN A 214 -22.59 0.62 4.78
CA ASN A 214 -23.40 0.95 5.96
C ASN A 214 -22.51 1.17 7.20
N LEU A 215 -21.51 0.31 7.41
CA LEU A 215 -20.48 0.54 8.44
C LEU A 215 -19.77 1.87 8.19
N MET A 216 -19.31 2.10 6.96
CA MET A 216 -18.61 3.32 6.58
C MET A 216 -19.47 4.57 6.77
N ALA A 217 -20.78 4.51 6.50
CA ALA A 217 -21.70 5.62 6.78
C ALA A 217 -21.89 5.88 8.28
N ALA A 218 -22.01 4.84 9.09
CA ALA A 218 -22.26 4.98 10.54
C ALA A 218 -20.99 5.30 11.36
N LEU A 219 -19.81 4.86 10.92
CA LEU A 219 -18.55 4.96 11.67
C LEU A 219 -17.60 6.04 11.13
N LEU A 220 -17.59 6.26 9.81
CA LEU A 220 -16.66 7.14 9.11
C LEU A 220 -17.39 8.04 8.08
N PRO A 221 -18.44 8.79 8.47
CA PRO A 221 -19.31 9.50 7.52
C PRO A 221 -18.57 10.48 6.60
N SER A 222 -17.51 11.13 7.10
CA SER A 222 -16.68 12.07 6.33
C SER A 222 -15.58 11.43 5.49
N MET A 223 -15.43 10.09 5.52
CA MET A 223 -14.40 9.40 4.75
C MET A 223 -14.88 9.11 3.31
N THR A 224 -14.10 9.56 2.33
CA THR A 224 -14.23 9.16 0.93
C THR A 224 -14.20 7.64 0.79
N ARG A 225 -15.19 7.07 0.11
CA ARG A 225 -15.30 5.61 -0.07
C ARG A 225 -14.20 5.11 -1.01
N PRO A 226 -13.45 4.05 -0.66
CA PRO A 226 -12.41 3.49 -1.54
C PRO A 226 -12.99 3.02 -2.87
N ASP A 227 -12.52 3.59 -3.99
CA ASP A 227 -12.95 3.18 -5.33
C ASP A 227 -12.34 1.83 -5.75
N PHE A 228 -12.68 1.33 -6.93
CA PHE A 228 -12.12 0.05 -7.40
C PHE A 228 -10.62 0.12 -7.73
N ARG A 229 -10.06 1.33 -7.94
CA ARG A 229 -8.64 1.55 -8.23
C ARG A 229 -7.82 1.56 -6.95
N GLU A 230 -8.34 2.13 -5.87
CA GLU A 230 -7.80 2.01 -4.52
C GLU A 230 -7.89 0.56 -4.01
N ARG A 231 -9.03 -0.12 -4.17
CA ARG A 231 -9.13 -1.54 -3.78
C ARG A 231 -8.15 -2.43 -4.56
N ALA A 232 -7.91 -2.12 -5.84
CA ALA A 232 -6.89 -2.78 -6.65
C ALA A 232 -5.44 -2.48 -6.20
N SER A 233 -5.14 -1.24 -5.77
CA SER A 233 -3.81 -0.89 -5.24
C SER A 233 -3.57 -1.54 -3.88
N GLN A 234 -4.53 -1.47 -2.95
CA GLN A 234 -4.44 -2.09 -1.62
C GLN A 234 -4.32 -3.62 -1.69
N LEU A 235 -5.00 -4.28 -2.64
CA LEU A 235 -4.79 -5.69 -2.95
C LEU A 235 -3.38 -5.96 -3.50
N SER A 236 -2.83 -5.05 -4.31
CA SER A 236 -1.44 -5.17 -4.76
C SER A 236 -0.46 -5.05 -3.58
N TYR A 237 -0.72 -4.12 -2.66
CA TYR A 237 0.09 -3.87 -1.47
C TYR A 237 0.10 -5.07 -0.49
N LEU A 238 -1.01 -5.84 -0.38
CA LEU A 238 -1.03 -7.12 0.36
C LEU A 238 0.09 -8.07 -0.08
N PHE A 239 0.26 -8.20 -1.39
CA PHE A 239 1.25 -9.10 -1.97
C PHE A 239 2.66 -8.56 -1.77
N GLU A 240 2.84 -7.23 -1.76
CA GLU A 240 4.14 -6.62 -1.48
C GLU A 240 4.49 -6.63 0.02
N GLY A 241 3.51 -6.72 0.91
CA GLY A 241 3.71 -6.99 2.33
C GLY A 241 4.43 -5.88 3.11
N THR A 242 4.59 -4.70 2.49
CA THR A 242 5.17 -3.48 3.05
C THR A 242 4.13 -2.37 3.07
N ASP A 243 4.41 -1.30 3.81
CA ASP A 243 3.52 -0.15 3.97
C ASP A 243 4.35 1.13 4.10
N TYR A 244 3.72 2.31 4.11
CA TYR A 244 4.41 3.61 4.04
C TYR A 244 5.44 3.85 5.15
N ASP A 245 5.34 3.19 6.30
CA ASP A 245 6.31 3.26 7.41
C ASP A 245 7.44 2.21 7.36
N VAL A 246 7.47 1.35 6.33
CA VAL A 246 8.43 0.25 6.20
C VAL A 246 9.53 0.57 5.20
N VAL A 247 10.78 0.66 5.69
CA VAL A 247 12.01 0.66 4.86
C VAL A 247 12.93 -0.50 5.24
N GLN A 248 13.53 -1.12 4.24
CA GLN A 248 14.39 -2.30 4.32
C GLN A 248 15.74 -2.03 3.64
N PHE A 249 16.81 -2.68 4.11
CA PHE A 249 18.13 -2.60 3.50
C PHE A 249 18.43 -3.83 2.62
N ASN A 250 18.74 -3.60 1.34
CA ASN A 250 18.98 -4.67 0.35
C ASN A 250 20.48 -4.85 0.01
N TRP A 251 21.39 -4.42 0.89
CA TRP A 251 22.80 -4.82 0.83
C TRP A 251 23.03 -6.09 1.67
N PRO A 252 23.97 -6.98 1.30
CA PRO A 252 24.30 -8.19 2.07
C PRO A 252 24.52 -7.91 3.57
N GLY A 253 23.76 -8.60 4.42
CA GLY A 253 23.72 -8.34 5.87
C GLY A 253 22.64 -7.33 6.31
N GLY A 254 21.78 -6.91 5.37
CA GLY A 254 20.54 -6.19 5.61
C GLY A 254 19.36 -7.11 5.95
N ASP A 255 18.17 -6.52 5.96
CA ASP A 255 16.91 -7.18 6.30
C ASP A 255 15.93 -7.30 5.12
N GLY A 256 16.32 -6.79 3.95
CA GLY A 256 15.60 -6.94 2.69
C GLY A 256 16.10 -8.12 1.85
N THR A 257 15.91 -8.00 0.53
CA THR A 257 16.16 -9.05 -0.48
C THR A 257 17.64 -9.37 -0.74
N ASN A 258 18.56 -8.49 -0.33
CA ASN A 258 19.99 -8.50 -0.68
C ASN A 258 20.28 -8.39 -2.20
N ASP A 259 19.35 -7.82 -2.98
CA ASP A 259 19.47 -7.65 -4.44
C ASP A 259 20.35 -6.49 -4.92
N GLY A 260 20.87 -5.67 -3.99
CA GLY A 260 21.69 -4.50 -4.30
C GLY A 260 20.92 -3.19 -4.53
N GLN A 261 19.59 -3.17 -4.45
CA GLN A 261 18.77 -1.94 -4.62
C GLN A 261 18.97 -0.89 -3.51
N GLY A 262 19.76 -1.23 -2.48
CA GLY A 262 20.19 -0.36 -1.39
C GLY A 262 19.13 -0.20 -0.30
N LEU A 263 18.09 0.58 -0.60
CA LEU A 263 16.86 0.62 0.19
C LEU A 263 15.66 0.25 -0.68
N THR A 264 14.69 -0.42 -0.07
CA THR A 264 13.31 -0.54 -0.56
C THR A 264 12.37 0.09 0.47
N TRP A 265 11.47 0.97 0.03
CA TRP A 265 10.51 1.71 0.86
C TRP A 265 9.08 1.57 0.34
N GLY A 266 8.13 1.39 1.27
CA GLY A 266 6.71 1.64 1.03
C GLY A 266 5.98 0.51 0.31
N PRO A 267 4.65 0.66 0.12
CA PRO A 267 3.76 -0.43 -0.31
C PRO A 267 3.93 -0.89 -1.77
N THR A 268 4.70 -0.17 -2.58
CA THR A 268 5.05 -0.52 -3.96
C THR A 268 6.53 -0.85 -4.16
N GLY A 269 7.31 -0.90 -3.06
CA GLY A 269 8.71 -1.26 -3.09
C GLY A 269 9.62 -0.26 -3.82
N MET A 270 9.36 1.04 -3.68
CA MET A 270 10.17 2.10 -4.29
C MET A 270 11.63 2.02 -3.82
N THR A 271 12.58 2.16 -4.74
CA THR A 271 13.99 1.80 -4.51
C THR A 271 14.96 2.98 -4.53
N LEU A 272 16.06 2.87 -3.78
CA LEU A 272 17.13 3.86 -3.79
C LEU A 272 17.94 3.77 -5.09
N ALA A 273 18.29 2.56 -5.53
CA ALA A 273 19.08 2.33 -6.75
C ALA A 273 18.38 2.75 -8.06
N SER A 274 17.04 2.81 -8.11
CA SER A 274 16.31 3.36 -9.27
C SER A 274 16.08 4.87 -9.18
N GLY A 275 16.49 5.53 -8.08
CA GLY A 275 16.27 6.96 -7.84
C GLY A 275 14.85 7.33 -7.38
N GLU A 276 13.98 6.36 -7.13
CA GLU A 276 12.58 6.57 -6.76
C GLU A 276 12.49 7.20 -5.36
N ILE A 277 13.22 6.65 -4.38
CA ILE A 277 13.28 7.20 -3.02
C ILE A 277 13.85 8.64 -3.02
N VAL A 278 14.88 8.91 -3.83
CA VAL A 278 15.45 10.27 -3.97
C VAL A 278 14.40 11.23 -4.52
N SER A 279 13.63 10.80 -5.53
CA SER A 279 12.57 11.61 -6.13
C SER A 279 11.43 11.92 -5.16
N ILE A 280 11.02 10.95 -4.34
CA ILE A 280 9.98 11.14 -3.31
C ILE A 280 10.48 12.07 -2.20
N LEU A 281 11.70 11.86 -1.69
CA LEU A 281 12.29 12.74 -0.67
C LEU A 281 12.49 14.17 -1.20
N LYS A 282 12.87 14.34 -2.48
CA LYS A 282 12.99 15.66 -3.13
C LYS A 282 11.65 16.37 -3.25
N LEU A 283 10.59 15.65 -3.59
CA LEU A 283 9.23 16.18 -3.65
C LEU A 283 8.73 16.60 -2.26
N ALA A 284 8.80 15.68 -1.28
CA ALA A 284 8.38 15.91 0.09
C ALA A 284 9.16 17.03 0.80
N VAL A 285 10.48 17.08 0.66
CA VAL A 285 11.30 18.17 1.24
C VAL A 285 11.05 19.49 0.51
N GLY A 286 10.85 19.47 -0.82
CA GLY A 286 10.57 20.67 -1.60
C GLY A 286 9.21 21.31 -1.28
N GLN A 287 8.19 20.50 -1.00
CA GLN A 287 6.82 20.98 -0.74
C GLN A 287 6.51 21.16 0.75
N HIS A 288 7.11 20.38 1.64
CA HIS A 288 6.66 20.26 3.04
C HIS A 288 7.77 20.40 4.10
N ARG A 289 8.92 21.03 3.80
CA ARG A 289 10.07 21.14 4.74
C ARG A 289 9.69 21.55 6.17
N ALA A 290 8.80 22.55 6.34
CA ALA A 290 8.41 23.03 7.66
C ALA A 290 7.69 21.94 8.50
N LEU A 291 6.76 21.20 7.87
CA LEU A 291 6.06 20.07 8.48
C LEU A 291 7.03 18.92 8.80
N LEU A 292 7.98 18.64 7.90
CA LEU A 292 9.04 17.68 8.17
C LEU A 292 9.90 18.11 9.37
N ALA A 293 10.32 19.36 9.46
CA ALA A 293 11.07 19.91 10.59
C ALA A 293 10.30 19.78 11.92
N GLN A 294 8.99 20.01 11.90
CA GLN A 294 8.10 19.84 13.06
C GLN A 294 7.98 18.38 13.53
N VAL A 295 7.80 17.43 12.61
CA VAL A 295 7.56 16.01 12.96
C VAL A 295 8.86 15.22 13.19
N LEU A 296 9.88 15.46 12.37
CA LEU A 296 11.15 14.74 12.45
C LEU A 296 12.19 15.42 13.35
N GLY A 297 12.18 16.75 13.41
CA GLY A 297 13.26 17.57 13.95
C GLY A 297 14.24 18.00 12.85
N GLU A 298 14.78 19.21 12.95
CA GLU A 298 15.55 19.86 11.87
C GLU A 298 16.81 19.07 11.45
N ALA A 299 17.42 18.32 12.37
CA ALA A 299 18.58 17.47 12.08
C ALA A 299 18.24 16.23 11.22
N ASP A 300 17.09 15.59 11.47
CA ASP A 300 16.62 14.45 10.67
C ASP A 300 16.08 14.95 9.31
N THR A 301 15.32 16.05 9.30
CA THR A 301 14.86 16.71 8.06
C THR A 301 16.02 17.16 7.16
N SER A 302 17.09 17.70 7.74
CA SER A 302 18.29 18.09 6.98
C SER A 302 19.08 16.88 6.47
N ALA A 303 19.11 15.77 7.21
CA ALA A 303 19.72 14.53 6.75
C ALA A 303 18.93 13.90 5.56
N LEU A 304 17.60 13.95 5.59
CA LEU A 304 16.76 13.54 4.46
C LEU A 304 16.90 14.49 3.26
N ALA A 305 16.98 15.80 3.51
CA ALA A 305 17.24 16.81 2.48
C ALA A 305 18.61 16.62 1.80
N GLN A 306 19.62 16.17 2.54
CA GLN A 306 20.93 15.81 2.00
C GLN A 306 20.85 14.58 1.05
N ILE A 307 20.02 13.58 1.36
CA ILE A 307 19.77 12.45 0.45
C ILE A 307 18.99 12.93 -0.80
N ALA A 308 18.02 13.82 -0.61
CA ALA A 308 17.16 14.35 -1.66
C ALA A 308 17.87 15.24 -2.70
N SER A 309 19.01 15.86 -2.34
CA SER A 309 19.81 16.70 -3.25
C SER A 309 20.84 15.92 -4.07
N MET A 310 21.08 14.64 -3.74
CA MET A 310 22.05 13.79 -4.43
C MET A 310 21.50 13.18 -5.71
N ASN A 311 22.40 12.86 -6.65
CA ASN A 311 22.08 11.87 -7.70
C ASN A 311 22.06 10.45 -7.11
N THR A 312 21.43 9.51 -7.81
CA THR A 312 21.23 8.11 -7.39
C THR A 312 22.50 7.43 -6.87
N ASN A 313 23.64 7.58 -7.56
CA ASN A 313 24.90 6.94 -7.16
C ASN A 313 25.47 7.56 -5.88
N ALA A 314 25.45 8.90 -5.78
CA ALA A 314 25.88 9.60 -4.57
C ALA A 314 24.97 9.26 -3.37
N ALA A 315 23.65 9.18 -3.58
CA ALA A 315 22.68 8.79 -2.56
C ALA A 315 22.91 7.35 -2.06
N MET A 316 23.14 6.39 -2.97
CA MET A 316 23.49 5.01 -2.64
C MET A 316 24.77 4.93 -1.78
N ILE A 317 25.84 5.62 -2.18
CA ILE A 317 27.12 5.65 -1.44
C ILE A 317 26.95 6.31 -0.08
N HIS A 318 26.26 7.46 -0.02
CA HIS A 318 26.00 8.17 1.23
C HIS A 318 25.17 7.32 2.20
N VAL A 319 24.05 6.77 1.75
CA VAL A 319 23.16 5.97 2.62
C VAL A 319 23.87 4.73 3.14
N LYS A 320 24.64 4.03 2.30
CA LYS A 320 25.41 2.85 2.72
C LYS A 320 26.42 3.23 3.80
N ARG A 321 27.26 4.24 3.55
CA ARG A 321 28.32 4.67 4.47
C ARG A 321 27.80 5.28 5.77
N THR A 322 26.68 6.01 5.72
CA THR A 322 26.14 6.78 6.87
C THR A 322 25.19 5.95 7.72
N TYR A 323 24.44 5.00 7.14
CA TYR A 323 23.38 4.27 7.86
C TYR A 323 23.53 2.75 7.84
N PHE A 324 24.05 2.13 6.78
CA PHE A 324 24.15 0.68 6.69
C PHE A 324 25.42 0.13 7.37
N ASP A 325 26.58 0.62 6.93
CA ASP A 325 27.90 0.17 7.35
C ASP A 325 28.20 0.42 8.84
N PRO A 326 27.76 1.54 9.48
CA PRO A 326 27.93 1.76 10.92
C PRO A 326 27.07 0.86 11.83
N GLY A 327 26.39 -0.15 11.27
CA GLY A 327 25.73 -1.20 12.04
C GLY A 327 24.31 -0.90 12.51
N ARG A 328 23.87 -1.58 13.58
CA ARG A 328 22.45 -1.66 13.96
C ARG A 328 21.85 -0.30 14.34
N SER A 329 22.57 0.53 15.09
CA SER A 329 22.05 1.80 15.61
C SER A 329 21.78 2.82 14.50
N ALA A 330 22.69 2.94 13.53
CA ALA A 330 22.53 3.85 12.38
C ALA A 330 21.40 3.38 11.44
N ARG A 331 21.29 2.06 11.20
CA ARG A 331 20.13 1.46 10.50
C ARG A 331 18.81 1.74 11.23
N GLY A 332 18.82 1.67 12.57
CA GLY A 332 17.69 2.00 13.42
C GLY A 332 17.24 3.45 13.27
N ARG A 333 18.16 4.43 13.29
CA ARG A 333 17.83 5.85 13.07
C ARG A 333 17.21 6.09 11.70
N LEU A 334 17.76 5.51 10.62
CA LEU A 334 17.17 5.66 9.28
C LEU A 334 15.74 5.10 9.23
N LYS A 335 15.52 3.91 9.81
CA LYS A 335 14.18 3.33 9.91
C LYS A 335 13.23 4.21 10.72
N ALA A 336 13.66 4.78 11.84
CA ALA A 336 12.84 5.70 12.63
C ALA A 336 12.43 6.96 11.85
N MET A 337 13.34 7.53 11.03
CA MET A 337 12.99 8.63 10.12
C MET A 337 11.95 8.22 9.09
N PHE A 338 12.08 7.04 8.47
CA PHE A 338 11.10 6.53 7.50
C PHE A 338 9.75 6.14 8.11
N VAL A 339 9.72 5.68 9.38
CA VAL A 339 8.48 5.48 10.13
C VAL A 339 7.75 6.82 10.36
N LYS A 340 8.48 7.86 10.78
CA LYS A 340 7.92 9.22 10.90
C LYS A 340 7.39 9.73 9.56
N LEU A 341 8.16 9.59 8.48
CA LEU A 341 7.75 9.98 7.12
C LEU A 341 6.46 9.28 6.69
N GLY A 342 6.34 7.96 6.87
CA GLY A 342 5.15 7.19 6.51
C GLY A 342 3.89 7.64 7.26
N GLY A 343 4.04 8.17 8.47
CA GLY A 343 2.94 8.73 9.26
C GLY A 343 2.33 10.01 8.68
N ILE A 344 3.09 10.80 7.91
CA ILE A 344 2.67 12.12 7.41
C ILE A 344 1.82 11.98 6.13
N PRO A 345 0.55 12.44 6.10
CA PRO A 345 -0.34 12.34 4.93
C PRO A 345 0.26 12.91 3.64
N GLU A 346 0.88 14.08 3.74
CA GLU A 346 1.50 14.82 2.65
C GLU A 346 2.66 14.01 2.03
N VAL A 347 3.47 13.36 2.87
CA VAL A 347 4.57 12.50 2.40
C VAL A 347 4.03 11.26 1.70
N ARG A 348 2.91 10.69 2.16
CA ARG A 348 2.22 9.60 1.43
C ARG A 348 1.69 10.07 0.08
N GLN A 349 1.18 11.30 -0.03
CA GLN A 349 0.81 11.89 -1.32
C GLN A 349 2.02 12.07 -2.26
N CYS A 350 3.16 12.55 -1.75
CA CYS A 350 4.41 12.62 -2.52
C CYS A 350 4.90 11.22 -2.98
N PHE A 351 4.81 10.21 -2.10
CA PHE A 351 5.15 8.82 -2.43
C PHE A 351 4.26 8.29 -3.56
N ASP A 352 2.95 8.47 -3.41
CA ASP A 352 1.95 8.03 -4.37
C ASP A 352 2.10 8.74 -5.71
N GLN A 353 2.39 10.04 -5.75
CA GLN A 353 2.58 10.78 -7.01
C GLN A 353 3.73 10.19 -7.85
N ILE A 354 4.86 9.85 -7.22
CA ILE A 354 5.99 9.22 -7.91
C ILE A 354 5.68 7.76 -8.29
N SER A 355 5.09 7.00 -7.37
CA SER A 355 4.84 5.57 -7.59
C SER A 355 3.73 5.29 -8.60
N ARG A 356 2.61 6.01 -8.51
CA ARG A 356 1.47 5.90 -9.43
C ARG A 356 1.89 6.18 -10.86
N LYS A 357 2.68 7.23 -11.13
CA LYS A 357 3.17 7.54 -12.50
C LYS A 357 3.79 6.33 -13.21
N SER A 358 4.65 5.57 -12.52
CA SER A 358 5.27 4.36 -13.09
C SER A 358 4.24 3.29 -13.42
N ILE A 359 3.27 3.07 -12.52
CA ILE A 359 2.18 2.11 -12.69
C ILE A 359 1.24 2.55 -13.82
N ASP A 360 0.87 3.83 -13.89
CA ASP A 360 -0.03 4.42 -14.87
C ASP A 360 0.55 4.41 -16.29
N ASP A 361 1.85 4.71 -16.44
CA ASP A 361 2.54 4.62 -17.74
C ASP A 361 2.55 3.18 -18.30
N LYS A 362 2.49 2.16 -17.43
CA LYS A 362 2.27 0.74 -17.78
C LYS A 362 0.78 0.42 -17.99
N MET A 363 -0.09 0.88 -17.09
CA MET A 363 -1.54 0.59 -17.10
C MET A 363 -2.25 1.17 -18.31
N ARG A 364 -1.85 2.33 -18.84
CA ARG A 364 -2.39 2.92 -20.08
C ARG A 364 -2.50 1.91 -21.23
N TYR A 365 -1.53 1.01 -21.40
CA TYR A 365 -1.59 -0.02 -22.45
C TYR A 365 -2.67 -1.07 -22.19
N TYR A 366 -2.81 -1.54 -20.94
CA TYR A 366 -3.83 -2.52 -20.57
C TYR A 366 -5.23 -1.90 -20.50
N VAL A 367 -5.36 -0.64 -20.07
CA VAL A 367 -6.60 0.13 -20.11
C VAL A 367 -7.07 0.33 -21.55
N ASN A 368 -6.18 0.73 -22.47
CA ASN A 368 -6.52 0.87 -23.89
C ASN A 368 -6.96 -0.48 -24.50
N TYR A 369 -6.37 -1.59 -24.08
CA TYR A 369 -6.78 -2.94 -24.50
C TYR A 369 -8.13 -3.37 -23.90
N MET A 370 -8.36 -3.11 -22.61
CA MET A 370 -9.62 -3.39 -21.94
C MET A 370 -10.78 -2.58 -22.52
N LYS A 371 -10.55 -1.32 -22.95
CA LYS A 371 -11.56 -0.50 -23.64
C LYS A 371 -12.05 -1.07 -24.97
N GLU A 372 -11.44 -2.14 -25.49
CA GLU A 372 -11.94 -2.90 -26.64
C GLU A 372 -13.05 -3.91 -26.26
N PHE A 373 -13.44 -4.02 -24.98
CA PHE A 373 -14.45 -4.96 -24.47
C PHE A 373 -15.57 -4.22 -23.72
N ASN A 374 -16.82 -4.64 -23.95
CA ASN A 374 -18.02 -3.98 -23.40
C ASN A 374 -18.40 -4.42 -21.98
N ASP A 375 -17.68 -5.38 -21.40
CA ASP A 375 -18.01 -6.06 -20.15
C ASP A 375 -16.79 -6.21 -19.24
N ILE A 376 -15.98 -5.16 -19.14
CA ILE A 376 -14.84 -5.07 -18.22
C ILE A 376 -15.33 -4.82 -16.79
N THR A 377 -14.69 -5.50 -15.85
CA THR A 377 -15.04 -5.53 -14.42
C THR A 377 -13.93 -4.97 -13.54
N GLU A 378 -14.25 -4.70 -12.27
CA GLU A 378 -13.24 -4.34 -11.26
C GLU A 378 -12.13 -5.40 -11.14
N LEU A 379 -12.48 -6.68 -11.21
CA LEU A 379 -11.54 -7.80 -11.18
C LEU A 379 -10.57 -7.81 -12.37
N ASP A 380 -11.04 -7.42 -13.56
CA ASP A 380 -10.20 -7.29 -14.75
C ASP A 380 -9.18 -6.15 -14.58
N TYR A 381 -9.63 -4.97 -14.12
CA TYR A 381 -8.74 -3.84 -13.85
C TYR A 381 -7.70 -4.18 -12.77
N ALA A 382 -8.14 -4.77 -11.66
CA ALA A 382 -7.26 -5.13 -10.56
C ALA A 382 -6.19 -6.14 -10.96
N MET A 383 -6.54 -7.11 -11.82
CA MET A 383 -5.59 -8.06 -12.37
C MET A 383 -4.50 -7.35 -13.22
N PHE A 384 -4.88 -6.40 -14.06
CA PHE A 384 -3.91 -5.64 -14.87
C PHE A 384 -3.10 -4.62 -14.07
N TYR A 385 -3.67 -4.04 -13.01
CA TYR A 385 -2.95 -3.19 -12.05
C TYR A 385 -1.82 -4.00 -11.39
N ASP A 386 -2.15 -5.18 -10.87
CA ASP A 386 -1.19 -6.11 -10.25
C ASP A 386 -0.11 -6.59 -11.23
N ILE A 387 -0.47 -6.89 -12.48
CA ILE A 387 0.48 -7.20 -13.56
C ILE A 387 1.40 -6.00 -13.85
N SER A 388 0.89 -4.76 -13.72
CA SER A 388 1.66 -3.53 -13.94
C SER A 388 2.59 -3.20 -12.77
N VAL A 389 2.22 -3.50 -11.53
CA VAL A 389 3.14 -3.44 -10.38
C VAL A 389 4.28 -4.43 -10.58
N GLN A 390 3.94 -5.70 -10.80
CA GLN A 390 4.91 -6.81 -10.79
C GLN A 390 5.74 -6.97 -12.06
N THR A 391 5.37 -6.38 -13.20
CA THR A 391 6.00 -6.73 -14.48
C THR A 391 6.13 -5.59 -15.49
N GLY A 392 7.26 -5.54 -16.19
CA GLY A 392 7.49 -4.64 -17.35
C GLY A 392 7.01 -5.20 -18.69
N LYS A 393 7.37 -4.51 -19.78
CA LYS A 393 7.07 -4.86 -21.19
C LYS A 393 5.56 -4.95 -21.54
N PRO A 394 4.74 -3.92 -21.23
CA PRO A 394 3.29 -3.97 -21.42
C PRO A 394 2.87 -4.01 -22.91
N VAL A 395 3.58 -3.32 -23.81
CA VAL A 395 3.31 -3.32 -25.26
C VAL A 395 3.35 -4.73 -25.85
N GLN A 396 4.41 -5.48 -25.54
CA GLN A 396 4.59 -6.86 -26.00
C GLN A 396 3.50 -7.78 -25.45
N LYS A 397 3.07 -7.55 -24.20
CA LYS A 397 2.00 -8.31 -23.54
C LYS A 397 0.64 -8.04 -24.16
N VAL A 398 0.26 -6.77 -24.39
CA VAL A 398 -1.01 -6.43 -25.08
C VAL A 398 -1.07 -7.06 -26.48
N LYS A 399 0.05 -7.12 -27.22
CA LYS A 399 0.10 -7.86 -28.49
C LYS A 399 -0.25 -9.35 -28.29
N ALA A 400 0.47 -10.05 -27.41
CA ALA A 400 0.23 -11.48 -27.16
C ALA A 400 -1.16 -11.76 -26.55
N LEU A 401 -1.74 -10.81 -25.82
CA LEU A 401 -3.11 -10.90 -25.30
C LEU A 401 -4.14 -10.79 -26.44
N ARG A 402 -4.01 -9.82 -27.36
CA ARG A 402 -4.87 -9.73 -28.56
C ARG A 402 -4.79 -10.97 -29.45
N ASP A 403 -3.64 -11.65 -29.49
CA ASP A 403 -3.46 -12.92 -30.21
C ASP A 403 -4.24 -14.10 -29.58
N LYS A 404 -4.66 -14.01 -28.30
CA LYS A 404 -5.33 -15.08 -27.54
C LYS A 404 -6.76 -14.76 -27.09
N VAL A 405 -7.05 -13.50 -26.80
CA VAL A 405 -8.36 -12.99 -26.37
C VAL A 405 -8.63 -11.74 -27.19
N ARG A 406 -9.56 -11.86 -28.14
CA ARG A 406 -9.94 -10.79 -29.05
C ARG A 406 -11.14 -10.01 -28.53
N PRO A 407 -11.26 -8.71 -28.86
CA PRO A 407 -12.51 -7.96 -28.78
C PRO A 407 -13.66 -8.76 -29.43
N GLY A 408 -14.84 -8.74 -28.82
CA GLY A 408 -16.01 -9.51 -29.29
C GLY A 408 -15.89 -11.04 -29.19
N SER A 409 -14.83 -11.60 -28.59
CA SER A 409 -14.78 -13.05 -28.30
C SER A 409 -15.74 -13.44 -27.18
N ALA A 410 -16.16 -14.71 -27.15
CA ALA A 410 -17.08 -15.24 -26.14
C ALA A 410 -16.47 -15.38 -24.72
N LEU A 411 -15.16 -15.15 -24.57
CA LEU A 411 -14.47 -15.25 -23.27
C LEU A 411 -14.79 -14.04 -22.40
N LYS A 412 -15.39 -14.30 -21.24
CA LYS A 412 -15.83 -13.28 -20.27
C LYS A 412 -15.33 -13.58 -18.86
N GLY A 413 -15.36 -12.57 -17.99
CA GLY A 413 -15.07 -12.67 -16.55
C GLY A 413 -13.92 -13.62 -16.20
N ALA A 414 -14.22 -14.62 -15.36
CA ALA A 414 -13.28 -15.63 -14.90
C ALA A 414 -12.51 -16.37 -16.01
N GLU A 415 -13.17 -16.74 -17.11
CA GLU A 415 -12.53 -17.49 -18.20
C GLU A 415 -11.56 -16.61 -18.98
N ARG A 416 -11.96 -15.36 -19.24
CA ARG A 416 -11.11 -14.33 -19.85
C ARG A 416 -9.86 -14.08 -19.01
N ARG A 417 -10.01 -13.86 -17.70
CA ARG A 417 -8.90 -13.65 -16.77
C ARG A 417 -7.99 -14.88 -16.66
N LYS A 418 -8.53 -16.09 -16.77
CA LYS A 418 -7.72 -17.33 -16.84
C LYS A 418 -6.81 -17.35 -18.07
N VAL A 419 -7.34 -17.07 -19.27
CA VAL A 419 -6.55 -17.04 -20.52
C VAL A 419 -5.54 -15.89 -20.52
N TRP A 420 -5.93 -14.69 -20.06
CA TRP A 420 -5.00 -13.58 -19.86
C TRP A 420 -3.86 -13.94 -18.90
N GLY A 421 -4.18 -14.56 -17.75
CA GLY A 421 -3.21 -14.95 -16.74
C GLY A 421 -2.21 -15.99 -17.24
N GLN A 422 -2.69 -17.02 -17.96
CA GLN A 422 -1.82 -18.02 -18.60
C GLN A 422 -0.90 -17.37 -19.65
N THR A 423 -1.45 -16.47 -20.48
CA THR A 423 -0.68 -15.71 -21.49
C THR A 423 0.44 -14.90 -20.82
N ILE A 424 0.12 -14.08 -19.82
CA ILE A 424 1.12 -13.28 -19.08
C ILE A 424 2.18 -14.16 -18.39
N SER A 425 1.78 -15.33 -17.87
CA SER A 425 2.70 -16.23 -17.15
C SER A 425 3.68 -16.96 -18.07
N SER A 426 3.26 -17.25 -19.31
CA SER A 426 4.19 -17.74 -20.34
C SER A 426 5.30 -16.70 -20.65
N MET A 427 4.97 -15.41 -20.54
CA MET A 427 5.85 -14.27 -20.88
C MET A 427 6.75 -13.78 -19.74
N VAL A 428 6.68 -14.36 -18.54
CA VAL A 428 7.71 -14.17 -17.50
C VAL A 428 8.75 -15.29 -17.57
N SER A 429 9.93 -15.07 -16.98
CA SER A 429 10.98 -16.10 -16.93
C SER A 429 10.53 -17.32 -16.12
N SER A 430 11.10 -18.49 -16.44
CA SER A 430 10.75 -19.78 -15.83
C SER A 430 10.74 -19.75 -14.30
N ALA A 431 11.75 -19.12 -13.69
CA ALA A 431 11.87 -18.95 -12.23
C ALA A 431 10.70 -18.21 -11.56
N TRP A 432 9.97 -17.36 -12.30
CA TRP A 432 8.85 -16.56 -11.78
C TRP A 432 7.47 -17.01 -12.29
N ARG A 433 7.41 -17.96 -13.24
CA ARG A 433 6.17 -18.40 -13.89
C ARG A 433 5.14 -18.92 -12.88
N GLN A 434 5.52 -19.90 -12.05
CA GLN A 434 4.62 -20.48 -11.05
C GLN A 434 4.12 -19.44 -10.04
N ASN A 435 4.98 -18.50 -9.61
CA ASN A 435 4.60 -17.41 -8.72
C ASN A 435 3.58 -16.46 -9.37
N ARG A 436 3.73 -16.15 -10.66
CA ARG A 436 2.77 -15.34 -11.43
C ARG A 436 1.45 -16.07 -11.66
N GLU A 437 1.48 -17.37 -11.94
CA GLU A 437 0.27 -18.21 -12.09
C GLU A 437 -0.54 -18.29 -10.79
N LEU A 438 0.13 -18.50 -9.66
CA LEU A 438 -0.51 -18.47 -8.34
C LEU A 438 -1.08 -17.08 -8.01
N ARG A 439 -0.34 -15.99 -8.29
CA ARG A 439 -0.82 -14.62 -8.04
C ARG A 439 -2.01 -14.26 -8.94
N ASN A 440 -2.01 -14.67 -10.21
CA ASN A 440 -3.14 -14.49 -11.15
C ASN A 440 -4.45 -15.12 -10.65
N ARG A 441 -4.40 -16.32 -10.04
CA ARG A 441 -5.58 -17.03 -9.54
C ARG A 441 -6.38 -16.23 -8.49
N SER A 442 -5.72 -15.28 -7.81
CA SER A 442 -6.35 -14.35 -6.85
C SER A 442 -7.47 -13.49 -7.46
N PHE A 443 -7.43 -13.27 -8.78
CA PHE A 443 -8.34 -12.39 -9.51
C PHE A 443 -9.39 -13.14 -10.33
N TYR A 444 -9.37 -14.47 -10.38
CA TYR A 444 -10.21 -15.21 -11.33
C TYR A 444 -11.71 -15.09 -11.03
N SER A 445 -12.13 -14.97 -9.77
CA SER A 445 -13.54 -14.83 -9.39
C SER A 445 -13.72 -14.01 -8.11
N GLU A 446 -14.95 -13.60 -7.81
CA GLU A 446 -15.29 -12.95 -6.53
C GLU A 446 -15.01 -13.85 -5.32
N THR A 447 -15.12 -15.17 -5.49
CA THR A 447 -14.76 -16.18 -4.49
C THR A 447 -13.24 -16.34 -4.27
N ALA A 448 -12.42 -15.76 -5.16
CA ALA A 448 -10.98 -15.69 -4.99
C ALA A 448 -10.57 -14.56 -4.03
N MET A 449 -9.28 -14.33 -3.85
CA MET A 449 -8.80 -13.39 -2.84
C MET A 449 -9.20 -11.93 -3.13
N ALA A 450 -9.34 -11.55 -4.41
CA ALA A 450 -9.71 -10.18 -4.79
C ALA A 450 -11.11 -9.76 -4.32
N GLY A 451 -12.11 -10.65 -4.29
CA GLY A 451 -13.43 -10.33 -3.74
C GLY A 451 -13.43 -10.10 -2.22
N ARG A 452 -12.43 -10.60 -1.50
CA ARG A 452 -12.21 -10.26 -0.08
C ARG A 452 -11.69 -8.83 0.11
N TYR A 453 -11.08 -8.26 -0.93
CA TYR A 453 -10.76 -6.83 -1.10
C TYR A 453 -11.89 -6.08 -1.82
N GLY A 454 -13.12 -6.58 -1.75
CA GLY A 454 -14.29 -5.89 -2.29
C GLY A 454 -14.30 -5.70 -3.80
N LEU A 455 -13.49 -6.45 -4.57
CA LEU A 455 -13.42 -6.38 -6.02
C LEU A 455 -14.35 -7.41 -6.66
N ALA A 456 -15.25 -6.95 -7.51
CA ALA A 456 -16.37 -7.75 -8.05
C ALA A 456 -16.34 -7.90 -9.57
N GLU A 457 -17.23 -8.75 -10.11
CA GLU A 457 -17.63 -8.77 -11.52
C GLU A 457 -18.52 -7.55 -11.88
N ARG A 458 -18.62 -6.54 -10.99
CA ARG A 458 -19.30 -5.26 -11.26
C ARG A 458 -18.66 -4.58 -12.49
N PRO A 459 -19.45 -4.20 -13.51
CA PRO A 459 -18.94 -3.48 -14.67
C PRO A 459 -18.35 -2.12 -14.30
N ILE A 460 -17.31 -1.69 -15.02
CA ILE A 460 -16.65 -0.40 -14.82
C ILE A 460 -16.49 0.39 -16.13
N ASN A 461 -16.46 1.73 -16.01
CA ASN A 461 -16.00 2.62 -17.08
C ASN A 461 -14.55 3.04 -16.78
N LEU A 462 -13.71 3.12 -17.82
CA LEU A 462 -12.23 3.04 -17.70
C LEU A 462 -11.47 4.35 -17.89
#